data_AF-A0A7W2IVT4-F1
#
_entry.id   AF-A0A7W2IVT4-F1
#
_cell.length_a   1.000
_cell.length_b   1.000
_cell.length_c   1.000
_cell.angle_alpha   90.00
_cell.angle_beta   90.00
_cell.angle_gamma   90.00
#
_symmetry.space_group_name_H-M   'P 1'
#
loop_
_entity.id
_entity.type
_entity.pdbx_description
1 polymer ?
#
loop_
_entity_poly.entity_id
_entity_poly.type
_entity_poly.pdbx_seq_one_letter_code
_entity_poly.pdbx_strand_id
1 'polypeptide(L)'
;GIAALICAATYLIGFALLVTLLAPLGYGSNDIDPAAVLAFDAARPGILTAWNTVIYVVNALALVVLVVALSELQTFTTPGWAAVTRGLGLVWATLVLGAGMIANVALE
;
A
#
# COMPACT_ATOMS: atom_id res chain seq x y z
N GLY A 1 -2.51 13.81 11.59
CA GLY A 1 -2.58 12.95 12.80
C GLY A 1 -3.04 11.55 12.45
N ILE A 2 -4.35 11.31 12.41
CA ILE A 2 -4.92 9.97 12.22
C ILE A 2 -4.62 9.37 10.84
N ALA A 3 -4.72 10.15 9.75
CA ALA A 3 -4.37 9.66 8.41
C ALA A 3 -2.90 9.20 8.29
N ALA A 4 -1.97 9.89 8.96
CA ALA A 4 -0.57 9.48 9.02
C ALA A 4 -0.39 8.18 9.84
N LEU A 5 -1.17 8.01 10.91
CA LEU A 5 -1.17 6.78 11.70
C LEU A 5 -1.75 5.59 10.91
N ILE A 6 -2.79 5.80 10.11
CA ILE A 6 -3.35 4.77 9.22
C ILE A 6 -2.34 4.42 8.12
N CYS A 7 -1.66 5.41 7.54
CA CYS A 7 -0.58 5.18 6.58
C CYS A 7 0.57 4.39 7.21
N ALA A 8 0.99 4.74 8.43
CA ALA A 8 2.02 4.00 9.15
C ALA A 8 1.57 2.57 9.49
N ALA A 9 0.32 2.39 9.94
CA ALA A 9 -0.24 1.09 10.27
C ALA A 9 -0.31 0.17 9.05
N THR A 10 -0.73 0.69 7.89
CA THR A 10 -0.76 -0.07 6.63
C THR A 10 0.64 -0.49 6.18
N TYR A 11 1.65 0.37 6.34
CA TYR A 11 3.05 -0.01 6.12
C TYR A 11 3.52 -1.10 7.09
N LEU A 12 3.20 -0.98 8.38
CA LEU A 12 3.57 -1.99 9.38
C LEU A 12 2.90 -3.34 9.11
N ILE A 13 1.64 -3.35 8.71
CA ILE A 13 0.93 -4.58 8.29
C ILE A 13 1.56 -5.18 7.04
N GLY A 14 1.92 -4.33 6.07
CA GLY A 14 2.64 -4.75 4.86
C GLY A 14 3.96 -5.44 5.17
N PHE A 15 4.80 -4.80 5.99
CA PHE A 15 6.08 -5.36 6.42
C PHE A 15 5.92 -6.62 7.27
N ALA A 16 4.94 -6.66 8.18
CA ALA A 16 4.73 -7.83 9.03
C ALA A 16 4.38 -9.08 8.20
N LEU A 17 3.43 -8.97 7.26
CA LEU A 17 3.06 -10.10 6.39
C LEU A 17 4.18 -10.46 5.42
N LEU A 18 4.87 -9.46 4.86
CA LEU A 18 6.02 -9.69 3.98
C LEU A 18 7.12 -10.50 4.69
N VAL A 19 7.53 -10.10 5.88
CA VAL A 19 8.65 -10.74 6.60
C VAL A 19 8.26 -12.08 7.23
N THR A 20 6.99 -12.25 7.66
CA THR A 20 6.57 -13.45 8.39
C THR A 20 6.04 -14.57 7.50
N LEU A 21 5.30 -14.23 6.45
CA LEU A 21 4.56 -15.20 5.64
C LEU A 21 5.13 -15.32 4.23
N LEU A 22 5.54 -14.21 3.62
CA LEU A 22 6.01 -14.19 2.24
C LEU A 22 7.53 -14.39 2.10
N ALA A 23 8.35 -13.91 3.04
CA ALA A 23 9.80 -14.11 3.03
C ALA A 23 10.23 -15.59 3.16
N PRO A 24 9.57 -16.44 3.97
CA PRO A 24 9.83 -17.88 3.97
C PRO A 24 9.50 -18.57 2.64
N LEU A 25 8.65 -17.96 1.80
CA LEU A 25 8.24 -18.44 0.49
C LEU A 25 9.13 -17.89 -0.65
N GLY A 26 10.20 -17.16 -0.33
CA GLY A 26 11.10 -16.57 -1.32
C GLY A 26 10.52 -15.35 -2.05
N TYR A 27 9.36 -14.84 -1.62
CA TYR A 27 8.68 -13.70 -2.23
C TYR A 27 9.54 -12.42 -2.15
N GLY A 28 9.82 -11.81 -3.30
CA GLY A 28 10.72 -10.65 -3.40
C GLY A 28 12.19 -10.98 -3.69
N SER A 29 12.53 -12.26 -3.86
CA SER A 29 13.85 -12.71 -4.36
C SER A 29 13.76 -13.23 -5.80
N ASN A 30 14.90 -13.46 -6.46
CA ASN A 30 14.92 -14.11 -7.79
C ASN A 30 14.55 -15.60 -7.76
N ASP A 31 14.37 -16.18 -6.56
CA ASP A 31 14.07 -17.59 -6.30
C ASP A 31 12.61 -17.79 -5.81
N ILE A 32 11.69 -16.94 -6.27
CA ILE A 32 10.25 -17.13 -6.01
C ILE A 32 9.85 -18.52 -6.49
N ASP A 33 9.28 -19.33 -5.59
CA ASP A 33 8.60 -20.58 -5.94
C ASP A 33 7.11 -20.27 -6.20
N PRO A 34 6.69 -20.16 -7.48
CA PRO A 34 5.31 -19.81 -7.80
C PRO A 34 4.33 -20.91 -7.38
N ALA A 35 4.79 -22.17 -7.31
CA ALA A 35 3.95 -23.29 -6.90
C ALA A 35 3.68 -23.24 -5.39
N ALA A 36 4.66 -22.83 -4.58
CA ALA A 36 4.48 -22.64 -3.14
C ALA A 36 3.53 -21.47 -2.81
N VAL A 37 3.62 -20.36 -3.56
CA VAL A 37 2.70 -19.23 -3.40
C VAL A 37 1.27 -19.63 -3.79
N LEU A 38 1.11 -20.35 -4.91
CA LEU A 38 -0.20 -20.82 -5.36
C LEU A 38 -0.80 -21.85 -4.39
N ALA A 39 0.02 -22.75 -3.82
CA ALA A 39 -0.42 -23.70 -2.81
C ALA A 39 -0.83 -23.01 -1.49
N PHE A 40 -0.13 -21.93 -1.11
CA PHE A 40 -0.51 -21.11 0.05
C PHE A 40 -1.86 -20.42 -0.17
N ASP A 41 -2.07 -19.83 -1.35
CA ASP A 41 -3.33 -19.16 -1.68
C ASP A 41 -4.48 -20.15 -1.79
N ALA A 42 -4.26 -21.31 -2.41
CA ALA A 42 -5.25 -22.40 -2.45
C ALA A 42 -5.62 -22.93 -1.06
N ALA A 43 -4.67 -22.94 -0.11
CA ALA A 43 -4.92 -23.36 1.27
C ALA A 43 -5.62 -22.28 2.11
N ARG A 44 -5.47 -20.99 1.77
CA ARG A 44 -6.02 -19.85 2.51
C ARG A 44 -6.54 -18.76 1.55
N PRO A 45 -7.57 -19.08 0.75
CA PRO A 45 -8.07 -18.16 -0.25
C PRO A 45 -8.50 -16.85 0.41
N GLY A 46 -8.03 -15.74 -0.14
CA GLY A 46 -8.37 -14.39 0.31
C GLY A 46 -7.39 -13.74 1.29
N ILE A 47 -6.37 -14.45 1.81
CA ILE A 47 -5.32 -13.80 2.62
C ILE A 47 -4.48 -12.84 1.76
N LEU A 48 -4.05 -13.28 0.56
CA LEU A 48 -3.26 -12.44 -0.32
C LEU A 48 -4.07 -11.26 -0.87
N THR A 49 -5.34 -11.50 -1.22
CA THR A 49 -6.28 -10.44 -1.62
C THR A 49 -6.51 -9.43 -0.49
N ALA A 50 -6.73 -9.89 0.75
CA ALA A 50 -6.88 -9.00 1.90
C ALA A 50 -5.61 -8.20 2.18
N TRP A 51 -4.44 -8.84 2.08
CA TRP A 51 -3.15 -8.18 2.24
C TRP A 51 -2.92 -7.10 1.18
N ASN A 52 -3.06 -7.43 -0.11
CA ASN A 52 -2.96 -6.47 -1.21
C ASN A 52 -3.95 -5.32 -1.05
N THR A 53 -5.19 -5.62 -0.68
CA THR A 53 -6.22 -4.59 -0.43
C THR A 53 -5.82 -3.65 0.71
N VAL A 54 -5.29 -4.18 1.81
CA VAL A 54 -4.87 -3.35 2.95
C VAL A 54 -3.64 -2.50 2.61
N ILE A 55 -2.62 -3.08 1.99
CA ILE A 55 -1.35 -2.36 1.75
C ILE A 55 -1.43 -1.38 0.59
N TYR A 56 -2.29 -1.62 -0.41
CA TYR A 56 -2.42 -0.74 -1.57
C TYR A 56 -3.66 0.14 -1.49
N VAL A 57 -4.84 -0.44 -1.25
CA VAL A 57 -6.10 0.29 -1.36
C VAL A 57 -6.35 1.15 -0.13
N VAL A 58 -6.29 0.54 1.06
CA VAL A 58 -6.49 1.28 2.32
C VAL A 58 -5.37 2.30 2.52
N ASN A 59 -4.12 1.95 2.19
CA ASN A 59 -3.01 2.88 2.23
C ASN A 59 -3.21 4.07 1.27
N ALA A 60 -3.59 3.83 0.01
CA ALA A 60 -3.81 4.90 -0.96
C ALA A 60 -4.90 5.88 -0.51
N LEU A 61 -6.02 5.37 0.01
CA LEU A 61 -7.10 6.21 0.53
C LEU A 61 -6.65 7.06 1.73
N ALA A 62 -5.91 6.46 2.66
CA ALA A 62 -5.35 7.19 3.79
C ALA A 62 -4.32 8.25 3.33
N LEU A 63 -3.54 7.93 2.31
CA LEU A 63 -2.52 8.81 1.75
C LEU A 63 -3.14 10.02 1.04
N VAL A 64 -4.25 9.84 0.31
CA VAL A 64 -5.02 10.96 -0.27
C VAL A 64 -5.42 11.96 0.81
N VAL A 65 -6.02 11.46 1.91
CA VAL A 65 -6.46 12.31 3.03
C VAL A 65 -5.27 13.01 3.68
N LEU A 66 -4.16 12.30 3.89
CA LEU A 66 -2.94 12.85 4.47
C LEU A 66 -2.34 13.97 3.60
N VAL A 67 -2.24 13.74 2.29
CA VAL A 67 -1.66 14.70 1.33
C VAL A 67 -2.48 15.99 1.27
N VAL A 68 -3.82 15.88 1.24
CA VAL A 68 -4.70 17.05 1.25
C VAL A 68 -4.52 17.83 2.55
N ALA A 69 -4.61 17.16 3.71
CA ALA A 69 -4.45 17.80 5.01
C ALA A 69 -3.07 18.45 5.19
N LEU A 70 -2.00 17.80 4.68
CA LEU A 70 -0.64 18.33 4.72
C LEU A 70 -0.50 19.55 3.81
N SER A 71 -1.08 19.52 2.61
CA SER A 71 -1.07 20.66 1.69
C SER A 71 -1.78 21.88 2.27
N GLU A 72 -2.90 21.68 2.98
CA GLU A 72 -3.61 22.75 3.68
C GLU A 72 -2.77 23.30 4.83
N LEU A 73 -2.13 22.45 5.64
CA LEU A 73 -1.24 22.91 6.69
C LEU A 73 -0.05 23.72 6.13
N GLN A 74 0.51 23.29 5.00
CA GLN A 74 1.61 23.99 4.33
C GLN A 74 1.21 25.35 3.77
N THR A 75 -0.06 25.59 3.44
CA THR A 75 -0.47 26.94 3.00
C THR A 75 -0.25 28.02 4.05
N PHE A 76 -0.13 27.66 5.33
CA PHE A 76 0.16 28.62 6.42
C PHE A 76 1.66 28.83 6.69
N THR A 77 2.52 27.91 6.28
CA THR A 77 3.96 27.92 6.64
C THR A 77 4.88 28.01 5.42
N THR A 78 4.55 27.32 4.33
CA THR A 78 5.31 27.26 3.09
C THR A 78 4.39 27.19 1.85
N PRO A 79 3.71 28.30 1.49
CA PRO A 79 2.65 28.30 0.47
C PRO A 79 3.08 27.79 -0.91
N GLY A 80 4.34 28.04 -1.30
CA GLY A 80 4.89 27.57 -2.59
C GLY A 80 4.99 26.05 -2.70
N TRP A 81 5.10 25.33 -1.58
CA TRP A 81 5.22 23.86 -1.57
C TRP A 81 3.88 23.15 -1.48
N ALA A 82 2.82 23.82 -1.02
CA ALA A 82 1.50 23.21 -0.84
C ALA A 82 0.96 22.59 -2.13
N ALA A 83 1.08 23.30 -3.26
CA ALA A 83 0.62 22.81 -4.56
C ALA A 83 1.44 21.61 -5.05
N VAL A 84 2.75 21.61 -4.83
CA VAL A 84 3.66 20.52 -5.21
C VAL A 84 3.36 19.26 -4.41
N THR A 85 3.25 19.38 -3.08
CA THR A 85 2.88 18.29 -2.17
C THR A 85 1.55 17.67 -2.57
N ARG A 86 0.54 18.51 -2.86
CA ARG A 86 -0.79 18.04 -3.27
C ARG A 86 -0.75 17.31 -4.61
N GLY A 87 -0.11 17.89 -5.62
CA GLY A 87 -0.02 17.30 -6.96
C GLY A 87 0.70 15.95 -6.95
N LEU A 88 1.91 15.91 -6.42
CA LEU A 88 2.71 14.68 -6.39
C LEU A 88 2.08 13.61 -5.49
N GLY A 89 1.54 14.00 -4.35
CA GLY A 89 0.93 13.06 -3.41
C GLY A 89 -0.34 12.40 -3.97
N LEU A 90 -1.18 13.13 -4.71
CA LEU A 90 -2.37 12.57 -5.37
C LEU A 90 -2.01 11.65 -6.54
N VAL A 91 -1.01 12.03 -7.34
CA VAL A 91 -0.49 11.16 -8.43
C VAL A 91 0.01 9.85 -7.83
N TRP A 92 0.83 9.93 -6.79
CA TRP A 92 1.37 8.75 -6.14
C TRP A 92 0.28 7.87 -5.52
N ALA A 93 -0.70 8.45 -4.81
CA ALA A 93 -1.80 7.68 -4.24
C ALA A 93 -2.62 6.95 -5.32
N THR A 94 -2.82 7.57 -6.49
CA THR A 94 -3.51 6.94 -7.63
C THR A 94 -2.72 5.75 -8.18
N LEU A 95 -1.39 5.87 -8.29
CA LEU A 95 -0.52 4.77 -8.71
C LEU A 95 -0.57 3.60 -7.74
N VAL A 96 -0.50 3.87 -6.43
CA VAL A 96 -0.59 2.85 -5.38
C VAL A 96 -1.94 2.13 -5.43
N LEU A 97 -3.04 2.87 -5.59
CA LEU A 97 -4.37 2.27 -5.74
C LEU A 97 -4.46 1.38 -6.99
N GLY A 98 -3.97 1.87 -8.14
CA GLY A 98 -3.97 1.14 -9.40
C GLY A 98 -3.15 -0.15 -9.33
N ALA A 99 -1.95 -0.11 -8.72
CA ALA A 99 -1.13 -1.29 -8.49
C ALA A 99 -1.87 -2.33 -7.64
N GLY A 100 -2.56 -1.89 -6.57
CA GLY A 100 -3.38 -2.77 -5.74
C GLY A 100 -4.53 -3.43 -6.48
N MET A 101 -5.23 -2.69 -7.34
CA MET A 101 -6.31 -3.25 -8.17
C MET A 101 -5.79 -4.33 -9.12
N ILE A 102 -4.67 -4.08 -9.80
CA ILE A 102 -4.05 -5.07 -10.70
C ILE A 102 -3.59 -6.30 -9.91
N ALA A 103 -2.96 -6.11 -8.75
CA ALA A 103 -2.50 -7.19 -7.90
C ALA A 103 -3.65 -8.05 -7.36
N ASN A 104 -4.82 -7.46 -7.08
CA ASN A 104 -6.01 -8.22 -6.69
C ASN A 104 -6.59 -9.01 -7.85
N VAL A 105 -6.73 -8.41 -9.04
CA VAL A 105 -7.24 -9.09 -10.24
C VAL A 105 -6.31 -10.24 -10.68
N ALA A 106 -5.00 -10.10 -10.50
CA ALA A 106 -4.04 -11.16 -10.83
C ALA A 106 -4.14 -12.41 -9.92
N LEU A 107 -4.86 -12.30 -8.79
CA LEU A 107 -5.11 -13.41 -7.86
C LEU A 107 -6.47 -14.09 -8.09
N GLU A 108 -7.36 -13.50 -8.90
CA GLU A 108 -8.66 -14.08 -9.30
C GLU A 108 -8.51 -14.95 -10.56
#